data_AF-A0A0C3CC27-F1
#
_entry.id   AF-A0A0C3CC27-F1
#
_cell.length_a   1.000
_cell.length_b   1.000
_cell.length_c   1.000
_cell.angle_alpha   90.00
_cell.angle_beta   90.00
_cell.angle_gamma   90.00
#
_symmetry.space_group_name_H-M   'P 1'
#
loop_
_entity.id
_entity.type
_entity.pdbx_description
1 polymer ?
#
loop_
_entity_poly.entity_id
_entity_poly.type
_entity_poly.pdbx_seq_one_letter_code
_entity_poly.pdbx_strand_id
1 'polypeptide(L)'
;MSVNNHTFLFSSLDSKQPSTARKVHIRRLYDILQLSIQRHQFQRAKRVWAILVHCKEIDWKRLWNVGLHILSEDTTNEGGGHVAVEYLRSMMLQCPDNRETILKELVFRLLLQGKCRDALDELELYLPSFPYQDNPILHIYAGLSCLYLAQSTSGSSTTFDSILIRDAQAQLEHAKVLDPDNVVAQAFLDKISAIQKGFTDTRDDSDEDAMDLNDHDNQPSKKRVRT
;
A
#
# COMPACT_ATOMS: atom_id res chain seq x y z
N MET A 1 31.86 -5.54 -47.67
CA MET A 1 31.31 -5.95 -46.36
C MET A 1 29.98 -5.24 -46.19
N SER A 2 28.86 -5.98 -46.25
CA SER A 2 27.52 -5.39 -46.14
C SER A 2 27.30 -4.92 -44.70
N VAL A 3 27.18 -3.62 -44.50
CA VAL A 3 26.77 -3.05 -43.22
C VAL A 3 25.30 -3.43 -43.06
N ASN A 4 25.01 -4.50 -42.32
CA ASN A 4 23.64 -4.89 -42.02
C ASN A 4 23.01 -3.82 -41.13
N ASN A 5 22.40 -2.82 -41.76
CA ASN A 5 21.61 -1.78 -41.11
C ASN A 5 20.34 -2.40 -40.54
N HIS A 6 20.45 -2.98 -39.35
CA HIS A 6 19.30 -3.39 -38.57
C HIS A 6 18.65 -2.15 -37.96
N THR A 7 17.50 -1.74 -38.51
CA THR A 7 16.66 -0.71 -37.91
C THR A 7 15.93 -1.29 -36.70
N PHE A 8 16.17 -0.72 -35.53
CA PHE A 8 15.47 -1.04 -34.29
C PHE A 8 14.56 0.11 -33.92
N LEU A 9 13.36 -0.20 -33.44
CA LEU A 9 12.34 0.82 -33.14
C LEU A 9 12.59 1.47 -31.78
N PHE A 10 13.16 0.72 -30.84
CA PHE A 10 13.46 1.22 -29.50
C PHE A 10 14.95 1.09 -29.17
N SER A 11 15.42 2.04 -28.35
CA SER A 11 16.76 2.02 -27.76
C SER A 11 16.80 0.97 -26.64
N SER A 12 17.17 -0.28 -26.95
CA SER A 12 17.23 -1.37 -25.97
C SER A 12 18.46 -1.31 -25.05
N LEU A 13 18.33 -1.88 -23.84
CA LEU A 13 19.23 -2.41 -22.79
C LEU A 13 20.76 -2.17 -22.81
N ASP A 14 21.36 -1.94 -23.97
CA ASP A 14 22.68 -1.36 -24.16
C ASP A 14 22.67 -0.75 -25.57
N SER A 15 22.91 0.56 -25.70
CA SER A 15 22.90 1.28 -26.99
C SER A 15 23.97 0.82 -27.98
N LYS A 16 24.79 -0.17 -27.61
CA LYS A 16 25.82 -0.78 -28.44
C LYS A 16 25.19 -1.53 -29.61
N GLN A 17 25.79 -1.42 -30.79
CA GLN A 17 25.34 -2.18 -31.95
C GLN A 17 25.42 -3.69 -31.66
N PRO A 18 24.38 -4.46 -31.98
CA PRO A 18 24.36 -5.89 -31.72
C PRO A 18 25.40 -6.59 -32.61
N SER A 19 26.46 -7.10 -31.99
CA SER A 19 27.57 -7.75 -32.70
C SER A 19 27.27 -9.19 -33.14
N THR A 20 26.18 -9.80 -32.66
CA THR A 20 25.82 -11.20 -32.95
C THR A 20 24.36 -11.33 -33.37
N ALA A 21 24.04 -12.34 -34.19
CA ALA A 21 22.67 -12.65 -34.59
C ALA A 21 21.74 -12.84 -33.38
N ARG A 22 22.25 -13.45 -32.30
CA ARG A 22 21.52 -13.60 -31.04
C ARG A 22 21.12 -12.26 -30.42
N LYS A 23 22.05 -11.29 -30.35
CA LYS A 23 21.75 -9.93 -29.87
C LYS A 23 20.74 -9.21 -30.75
N VAL A 24 20.79 -9.41 -32.08
CA VAL A 24 19.78 -8.87 -33.02
C VAL A 24 18.40 -9.44 -32.72
N HIS A 25 18.28 -10.76 -32.49
CA HIS A 25 17.00 -11.39 -32.16
C HIS A 25 16.46 -10.94 -30.81
N ILE A 26 17.31 -10.82 -29.79
CA ILE A 26 16.91 -10.32 -28.47
C ILE A 26 16.39 -8.88 -28.58
N ARG A 27 17.07 -8.03 -29.34
CA ARG A 27 16.63 -6.65 -29.56
C ARG A 27 15.32 -6.56 -30.34
N ARG A 28 15.14 -7.40 -31.36
CA ARG A 28 13.85 -7.51 -32.07
C ARG A 28 12.73 -8.01 -31.17
N LEU A 29 13.00 -8.99 -30.30
CA LEU A 29 12.02 -9.46 -29.32
C LEU A 29 11.66 -8.35 -28.33
N TYR A 30 12.61 -7.54 -27.90
CA TYR A 30 12.35 -6.36 -27.08
C TYR A 30 11.46 -5.33 -27.81
N ASP A 31 11.75 -5.04 -29.08
CA ASP A 31 10.91 -4.14 -29.89
C ASP A 31 9.48 -4.70 -30.04
N ILE A 32 9.35 -6.01 -30.30
CA ILE A 32 8.03 -6.67 -30.38
C ILE A 32 7.32 -6.60 -29.03
N LEU A 33 8.02 -6.74 -27.91
CA LEU A 33 7.44 -6.63 -26.58
C LEU A 33 6.84 -5.23 -26.38
N GLN A 34 7.64 -4.18 -26.60
CA GLN A 34 7.21 -2.80 -26.42
C GLN A 34 6.05 -2.43 -27.35
N LEU A 35 6.11 -2.84 -28.63
CA LEU A 35 4.98 -2.67 -29.56
C LEU A 35 3.73 -3.42 -29.09
N SER A 36 3.89 -4.63 -28.55
CA SER A 36 2.74 -5.43 -28.08
C SER A 36 2.09 -4.78 -26.86
N ILE A 37 2.88 -4.20 -25.96
CA ILE A 37 2.40 -3.42 -24.81
C ILE A 37 1.65 -2.17 -25.29
N GLN A 38 2.25 -1.36 -26.17
CA GLN A 38 1.63 -0.13 -26.70
C GLN A 38 0.34 -0.37 -27.48
N ARG A 39 0.18 -1.58 -28.06
CA ARG A 39 -1.02 -1.98 -28.80
C ARG A 39 -2.04 -2.74 -27.93
N HIS A 40 -1.82 -2.82 -26.61
CA HIS A 40 -2.64 -3.61 -25.67
C HIS A 40 -2.79 -5.10 -26.07
N GLN A 41 -1.80 -5.66 -26.77
CA GLN A 41 -1.76 -7.07 -27.16
C GLN A 41 -1.05 -7.92 -26.09
N PHE A 42 -1.62 -7.97 -24.89
CA PHE A 42 -0.95 -8.56 -23.72
C PHE A 42 -0.67 -10.07 -23.85
N GLN A 43 -1.52 -10.83 -24.53
CA GLN A 43 -1.27 -12.25 -24.79
C GLN A 43 0.00 -12.47 -25.62
N ARG A 44 0.28 -11.57 -26.57
CA ARG A 44 1.51 -11.59 -27.35
C ARG A 44 2.69 -11.12 -26.50
N ALA A 45 2.50 -10.07 -25.71
CA ALA A 45 3.52 -9.58 -24.78
C ALA A 45 3.95 -10.66 -23.78
N LYS A 46 3.02 -11.45 -23.23
CA LYS A 46 3.29 -12.59 -22.32
C LYS A 46 4.21 -13.63 -22.94
N ARG A 47 3.93 -14.04 -24.18
CA ARG A 47 4.76 -15.03 -24.90
C ARG A 47 6.17 -14.50 -25.16
N VAL A 48 6.26 -13.25 -25.59
CA VAL A 48 7.55 -12.60 -25.86
C VAL A 48 8.35 -12.41 -24.57
N TRP A 49 7.69 -11.97 -23.50
CA TRP A 49 8.27 -11.84 -22.17
C TRP A 49 8.79 -13.18 -21.64
N ALA A 50 8.01 -14.26 -21.76
CA ALA A 50 8.43 -15.60 -21.38
C ALA A 50 9.73 -16.02 -22.09
N ILE A 51 9.89 -15.71 -23.38
CA ILE A 51 11.13 -16.00 -24.12
C ILE A 51 12.29 -15.12 -23.61
N LEU A 52 12.04 -13.83 -23.36
CA LEU A 52 13.05 -12.88 -22.91
C LEU A 52 13.60 -13.23 -21.52
N VAL A 53 12.75 -13.65 -20.57
CA VAL A 53 13.17 -14.02 -19.21
C VAL A 53 14.15 -15.20 -19.18
N HIS A 54 14.07 -16.11 -20.15
CA HIS A 54 15.01 -17.23 -20.28
C HIS A 54 16.34 -16.85 -20.96
N CYS A 55 16.47 -15.63 -21.48
CA CYS A 55 17.69 -15.16 -22.10
C CYS A 55 18.65 -14.63 -21.02
N LYS A 56 19.88 -15.17 -20.99
CA LYS A 56 20.93 -14.80 -20.02
C LYS A 56 21.36 -13.33 -20.12
N GLU A 57 21.14 -12.73 -21.28
CA GLU A 57 21.47 -11.32 -21.56
C GLU A 57 20.49 -10.34 -20.93
N ILE A 58 19.34 -10.80 -20.46
CA ILE A 58 18.29 -9.95 -19.91
C ILE A 58 18.26 -10.15 -18.41
N ASP A 59 18.57 -9.06 -17.70
CA ASP A 59 18.34 -9.00 -16.27
C ASP A 59 16.84 -8.76 -16.01
N TRP A 60 16.06 -9.85 -16.06
CA TRP A 60 14.62 -9.80 -15.87
C TRP A 60 14.22 -9.23 -14.51
N LYS A 61 15.12 -9.33 -13.51
CA LYS A 61 14.93 -8.75 -12.17
C LYS A 61 14.83 -7.23 -12.21
N ARG A 62 15.61 -6.58 -13.08
CA ARG A 62 15.54 -5.11 -13.28
C ARG A 62 14.28 -4.68 -14.01
N LEU A 63 13.68 -5.60 -14.77
CA LEU A 63 12.49 -5.38 -15.60
C LEU A 63 11.22 -5.94 -14.94
N TRP A 64 11.21 -6.08 -13.61
CA TRP A 64 10.07 -6.61 -12.86
C TRP A 64 8.79 -5.81 -13.09
N ASN A 65 8.89 -4.49 -13.28
CA ASN A 65 7.78 -3.61 -13.60
C ASN A 65 7.11 -3.95 -14.94
N VAL A 66 7.90 -4.38 -15.94
CA VAL A 66 7.38 -4.84 -17.24
C VAL A 66 6.61 -6.15 -17.07
N GLY A 67 7.18 -7.10 -16.32
CA GLY A 67 6.51 -8.35 -15.96
C GLY A 67 5.19 -8.08 -15.24
N LEU A 68 5.20 -7.20 -14.25
CA LEU A 68 4.03 -6.78 -13.51
C LEU A 68 2.97 -6.15 -14.44
N HIS A 69 3.36 -5.20 -15.29
CA HIS A 69 2.43 -4.54 -16.21
C HIS A 69 1.72 -5.54 -17.14
N ILE A 70 2.46 -6.50 -17.69
CA ILE A 70 1.93 -7.56 -18.54
C ILE A 70 0.98 -8.49 -17.78
N LEU A 71 1.25 -8.77 -16.50
CA LEU A 71 0.38 -9.58 -15.65
C LEU A 71 -0.86 -8.83 -15.17
N SER A 72 -0.75 -7.52 -15.01
CA SER A 72 -1.79 -6.66 -14.46
C SER A 72 -2.95 -6.44 -15.41
N GLU A 73 -2.71 -6.36 -16.73
CA GLU A 73 -3.81 -5.98 -17.64
C GLU A 73 -4.77 -7.12 -17.99
N ASP A 74 -4.51 -8.35 -17.51
CA ASP A 74 -5.50 -9.42 -17.56
C ASP A 74 -6.61 -9.24 -16.49
N THR A 75 -6.74 -8.05 -15.90
CA THR A 75 -7.74 -7.62 -14.89
C THR A 75 -9.20 -7.77 -15.28
N THR A 76 -9.53 -8.15 -16.52
CA THR A 76 -10.90 -8.54 -16.87
C THR A 76 -11.35 -9.78 -16.09
N ASN A 77 -10.42 -10.56 -15.53
CA ASN A 77 -10.70 -11.61 -14.56
C ASN A 77 -10.38 -11.10 -13.15
N GLU A 78 -11.29 -11.29 -12.20
CA GLU A 78 -11.10 -10.98 -10.77
C GLU A 78 -9.81 -11.60 -10.19
N GLY A 79 -9.27 -12.65 -10.82
CA GLY A 79 -7.98 -13.27 -10.47
C GLY A 79 -6.72 -12.49 -10.87
N GLY A 80 -6.80 -11.50 -11.77
CA GLY A 80 -5.62 -10.75 -12.25
C GLY A 80 -4.92 -9.96 -11.14
N GLY A 81 -5.70 -9.40 -10.20
CA GLY A 81 -5.17 -8.72 -9.03
C GLY A 81 -4.41 -9.64 -8.08
N HIS A 82 -4.87 -10.89 -7.93
CA HIS A 82 -4.22 -11.89 -7.09
C HIS A 82 -2.86 -12.32 -7.63
N VAL A 83 -2.80 -12.61 -8.94
CA VAL A 83 -1.55 -13.03 -9.61
C VAL A 83 -0.49 -11.91 -9.54
N ALA A 84 -0.90 -10.65 -9.67
CA ALA A 84 0.01 -9.51 -9.52
C ALA A 84 0.58 -9.41 -8.09
N VAL A 85 -0.24 -9.63 -7.07
CA VAL A 85 0.18 -9.63 -5.65
C VAL A 85 1.16 -10.78 -5.37
N GLU A 86 0.86 -12.00 -5.80
CA GLU A 86 1.76 -13.15 -5.66
C GLU A 86 3.09 -12.95 -6.38
N TYR A 87 3.04 -12.35 -7.58
CA TYR A 87 4.23 -11.98 -8.32
C TYR A 87 5.08 -10.98 -7.54
N LEU A 88 4.49 -9.91 -7.00
CA LEU A 88 5.21 -8.91 -6.22
C LEU A 88 5.82 -9.48 -4.94
N ARG A 89 5.08 -10.33 -4.20
CA ARG A 89 5.62 -11.05 -3.04
C ARG A 89 6.84 -11.89 -3.45
N SER A 90 6.75 -12.65 -4.54
CA SER A 90 7.87 -13.43 -5.06
C SER A 90 9.06 -12.55 -5.44
N MET A 91 8.80 -11.37 -6.04
CA MET A 91 9.83 -10.40 -6.42
C MET A 91 10.54 -9.77 -5.21
N MET A 92 9.85 -9.52 -4.10
CA MET A 92 10.46 -9.00 -2.87
C MET A 92 11.53 -9.95 -2.29
N LEU A 93 11.34 -11.27 -2.43
CA LEU A 93 12.36 -12.25 -2.05
C LEU A 93 13.56 -12.24 -3.00
N GLN A 94 13.31 -12.10 -4.30
CA GLN A 94 14.32 -12.29 -5.35
C GLN A 94 15.16 -11.04 -5.66
N CYS A 95 14.65 -9.85 -5.31
CA CYS A 95 15.26 -8.55 -5.60
C CYS A 95 15.35 -7.67 -4.33
N PRO A 96 16.34 -7.90 -3.45
CA PRO A 96 16.48 -7.14 -2.21
C PRO A 96 16.68 -5.63 -2.43
N ASP A 97 17.37 -5.25 -3.51
CA ASP A 97 17.75 -3.86 -3.79
C ASP A 97 16.53 -2.95 -4.08
N ASN A 98 15.45 -3.51 -4.64
CA ASN A 98 14.27 -2.76 -5.05
C ASN A 98 13.08 -2.98 -4.10
N ARG A 99 13.26 -3.62 -2.94
CA ARG A 99 12.15 -4.03 -2.07
C ARG A 99 11.24 -2.87 -1.68
N GLU A 100 11.78 -1.68 -1.43
CA GLU A 100 10.99 -0.49 -1.10
C GLU A 100 10.00 -0.13 -2.22
N THR A 101 10.49 -0.08 -3.47
CA THR A 101 9.63 0.21 -4.63
C THR A 101 8.61 -0.88 -4.90
N ILE A 102 8.99 -2.15 -4.69
CA ILE A 102 8.09 -3.30 -4.85
C ILE A 102 7.01 -3.28 -3.76
N LEU A 103 7.36 -2.93 -2.52
CA LEU A 103 6.43 -2.81 -1.40
C LEU A 103 5.42 -1.68 -1.63
N LYS A 104 5.86 -0.50 -2.09
CA LYS A 104 4.96 0.61 -2.47
C LYS A 104 3.91 0.15 -3.47
N GLU A 105 4.34 -0.56 -4.50
CA GLU A 105 3.47 -1.08 -5.57
C GLU A 105 2.54 -2.20 -5.07
N LEU A 106 3.03 -3.07 -4.17
CA LEU A 106 2.24 -4.14 -3.55
C LEU A 106 1.09 -3.54 -2.72
N VAL A 107 1.41 -2.62 -1.82
CA VAL A 107 0.44 -1.93 -0.97
C VAL A 107 -0.57 -1.17 -1.82
N PHE A 108 -0.11 -0.43 -2.83
CA PHE A 108 -1.00 0.28 -3.75
C PHE A 108 -2.01 -0.65 -4.43
N ARG A 109 -1.59 -1.84 -4.85
CA ARG A 109 -2.49 -2.83 -5.46
C ARG A 109 -3.47 -3.46 -4.49
N LEU A 110 -3.05 -3.71 -3.25
CA LEU A 110 -3.96 -4.20 -2.20
C LEU A 110 -5.04 -3.15 -1.90
N LEU A 111 -4.66 -1.87 -1.84
CA LEU A 111 -5.60 -0.75 -1.66
C LEU A 111 -6.58 -0.62 -2.83
N LEU A 112 -6.11 -0.73 -4.08
CA LEU A 112 -7.01 -0.72 -5.26
C LEU A 112 -8.00 -1.90 -5.27
N GLN A 113 -7.64 -3.03 -4.67
CA GLN A 113 -8.54 -4.18 -4.49
C GLN A 113 -9.50 -4.01 -3.30
N GLY A 114 -9.42 -2.90 -2.56
CA GLY A 114 -10.20 -2.67 -1.33
C GLY A 114 -9.73 -3.50 -0.13
N LYS A 115 -8.64 -4.26 -0.27
CA LYS A 115 -8.06 -5.11 0.79
C LYS A 115 -7.18 -4.30 1.74
N CYS A 116 -7.80 -3.33 2.41
CA CYS A 116 -7.08 -2.38 3.26
C CYS A 116 -6.48 -3.03 4.52
N ARG A 117 -7.08 -4.13 5.01
CA ARG A 117 -6.51 -4.92 6.12
C ARG A 117 -5.22 -5.62 5.71
N ASP A 118 -5.26 -6.39 4.62
CA ASP A 118 -4.07 -7.06 4.07
C ASP A 118 -2.95 -6.05 3.76
N ALA A 119 -3.30 -4.86 3.25
CA ALA A 119 -2.34 -3.79 3.01
C ALA A 119 -1.69 -3.27 4.30
N LEU A 120 -2.48 -3.12 5.36
CA LEU A 120 -1.99 -2.67 6.66
C LEU A 120 -1.10 -3.73 7.31
N ASP A 121 -1.49 -5.01 7.28
CA ASP A 121 -0.69 -6.12 7.82
C ASP A 121 0.71 -6.18 7.17
N GLU A 122 0.78 -6.02 5.84
CA GLU A 122 2.05 -5.97 5.12
C GLU A 122 2.88 -4.72 5.50
N LEU A 123 2.22 -3.57 5.68
CA LEU A 123 2.91 -2.35 6.13
C LEU A 123 3.45 -2.50 7.56
N GLU A 124 2.66 -3.03 8.49
CA GLU A 124 3.09 -3.25 9.88
C GLU A 124 4.25 -4.25 9.97
N LEU A 125 4.30 -5.24 9.09
CA LEU A 125 5.41 -6.19 9.00
C LEU A 125 6.72 -5.52 8.57
N TYR A 126 6.67 -4.62 7.59
CA TYR A 126 7.87 -4.05 6.97
C TYR A 126 8.30 -2.69 7.53
N LEU A 127 7.37 -1.83 7.96
CA LEU A 127 7.65 -0.46 8.45
C LEU A 127 8.69 -0.39 9.58
N PRO A 128 8.72 -1.31 10.57
CA PRO A 128 9.74 -1.27 11.63
C PRO A 128 11.17 -1.56 11.16
N SER A 129 11.33 -2.09 9.95
CA SER A 129 12.63 -2.48 9.41
C SER A 129 13.25 -1.37 8.57
N PHE A 130 14.56 -1.16 8.70
CA PHE A 130 15.31 -0.35 7.73
C PHE A 130 15.33 -1.05 6.36
N PRO A 131 15.08 -0.36 5.23
CA PRO A 131 14.99 1.10 5.03
C PRO A 131 13.56 1.69 5.02
N TYR A 132 12.53 0.92 5.39
CA TYR A 132 11.13 1.32 5.20
C TYR A 132 10.66 2.39 6.18
N GLN A 133 11.24 2.43 7.38
CA GLN A 133 10.96 3.43 8.42
C GLN A 133 11.22 4.88 7.98
N ASP A 134 12.11 5.10 7.00
CA ASP A 134 12.51 6.44 6.56
C ASP A 134 11.64 6.94 5.39
N ASN A 135 10.57 6.20 5.06
CA ASN A 135 9.78 6.43 3.87
C ASN A 135 8.43 7.08 4.18
N PRO A 136 8.26 8.38 3.93
CA PRO A 136 7.03 9.09 4.29
C PRO A 136 5.81 8.53 3.56
N ILE A 137 5.98 8.01 2.34
CA ILE A 137 4.88 7.48 1.52
C ILE A 137 4.27 6.22 2.16
N LEU A 138 5.10 5.34 2.74
CA LEU A 138 4.60 4.10 3.37
C LEU A 138 3.83 4.42 4.65
N HIS A 139 4.30 5.39 5.44
CA HIS A 139 3.59 5.89 6.62
C HIS A 139 2.27 6.57 6.25
N ILE A 140 2.21 7.31 5.14
CA ILE A 140 0.96 7.88 4.62
C ILE A 140 -0.01 6.77 4.22
N TYR A 141 0.43 5.74 3.49
CA TYR A 141 -0.45 4.62 3.14
C TYR A 141 -0.95 3.87 4.38
N ALA A 142 -0.11 3.67 5.41
CA ALA A 142 -0.55 3.05 6.66
C ALA A 142 -1.61 3.91 7.36
N GLY A 143 -1.35 5.21 7.52
CA GLY A 143 -2.29 6.14 8.15
C GLY A 143 -3.63 6.23 7.41
N LEU A 144 -3.60 6.31 6.09
CA LEU A 144 -4.81 6.32 5.26
C LEU A 144 -5.58 4.99 5.33
N SER A 145 -4.88 3.86 5.40
CA SER A 145 -5.49 2.54 5.57
C SER A 145 -6.19 2.43 6.92
N CYS A 146 -5.55 2.88 8.00
CA CYS A 146 -6.17 2.93 9.33
C CYS A 146 -7.40 3.85 9.35
N LEU A 147 -7.35 5.02 8.72
CA LEU A 147 -8.50 5.92 8.61
C LEU A 147 -9.66 5.31 7.82
N TYR A 148 -9.35 4.60 6.74
CA TYR A 148 -10.36 3.91 5.95
C TYR A 148 -11.03 2.81 6.77
N LEU A 149 -10.26 2.03 7.52
CA LEU A 149 -10.79 0.98 8.40
C LEU A 149 -11.55 1.54 9.61
N ALA A 150 -11.18 2.72 10.11
CA ALA A 150 -11.86 3.40 11.20
C ALA A 150 -13.26 3.92 10.79
N GLN A 151 -13.50 4.14 9.49
CA GLN A 151 -14.81 4.47 8.96
C GLN A 151 -15.69 3.22 8.99
N SER A 152 -16.62 3.15 9.95
CA SER A 152 -17.57 2.05 10.04
C SER A 152 -18.34 1.92 8.72
N THR A 153 -18.11 0.84 7.99
CA THR A 153 -18.80 0.52 6.72
C THR A 153 -20.27 0.12 6.96
N SER A 154 -20.72 0.10 8.22
CA SER A 154 -22.02 -0.43 8.64
C SER A 154 -22.94 0.67 9.21
N GLY A 155 -23.47 1.51 8.33
CA GLY A 155 -24.87 1.94 8.25
C GLY A 155 -25.66 2.55 9.42
N SER A 156 -25.22 2.60 10.69
CA SER A 156 -26.14 3.05 11.76
C SER A 156 -25.58 3.91 12.89
N SER A 157 -24.27 4.14 12.97
CA SER A 157 -23.69 5.20 13.81
C SER A 157 -22.28 5.51 13.32
N THR A 158 -21.93 6.79 13.18
CA THR A 158 -20.57 7.24 12.86
C THR A 158 -19.66 7.11 14.09
N THR A 159 -19.65 5.93 14.71
CA THR A 159 -18.71 5.59 15.76
C THR A 159 -17.44 5.14 15.06
N PHE A 160 -16.49 6.06 14.96
CA PHE A 160 -15.15 5.72 14.53
C PHE A 160 -14.45 4.88 15.59
N ASP A 161 -13.64 3.92 15.16
CA ASP A 161 -12.74 3.23 16.07
C ASP A 161 -11.65 4.19 16.54
N SER A 162 -11.66 4.54 17.83
CA SER A 162 -10.72 5.47 18.43
C SER A 162 -9.28 4.94 18.43
N ILE A 163 -9.10 3.61 18.41
CA ILE A 163 -7.78 2.98 18.36
C ILE A 163 -7.17 3.22 16.98
N LEU A 164 -7.91 2.92 15.91
CA LEU A 164 -7.45 3.11 14.53
C LEU A 164 -7.22 4.59 14.19
N ILE A 165 -8.01 5.51 14.74
CA ILE A 165 -7.77 6.95 14.58
C ILE A 165 -6.44 7.36 15.23
N ARG A 166 -6.18 6.89 16.45
CA ARG A 166 -4.92 7.20 17.17
C ARG A 166 -3.72 6.63 16.41
N ASP A 167 -3.83 5.42 15.91
CA ASP A 167 -2.75 4.77 15.17
C ASP A 167 -2.53 5.47 13.81
N ALA A 168 -3.61 5.90 13.14
CA ALA A 168 -3.51 6.74 11.95
C ALA A 168 -2.81 8.07 12.23
N GLN A 169 -3.13 8.73 13.35
CA GLN A 169 -2.49 9.96 13.76
C GLN A 169 -0.99 9.77 13.98
N ALA A 170 -0.58 8.72 14.70
CA ALA A 170 0.82 8.42 14.95
C ALA A 170 1.62 8.21 13.65
N GLN A 171 1.05 7.48 12.69
CA GLN A 171 1.70 7.23 11.39
C GLN A 171 1.80 8.51 10.53
N LEU A 172 0.77 9.35 10.53
CA LEU A 172 0.78 10.62 9.78
C LEU A 172 1.69 11.67 10.41
N GLU A 173 1.78 11.71 11.74
CA GLU A 173 2.76 12.53 12.46
C GLU A 173 4.19 12.09 12.12
N HIS A 174 4.45 10.78 12.08
CA HIS A 174 5.75 10.25 11.66
C HIS A 174 6.08 10.61 10.20
N ALA A 175 5.11 10.50 9.30
CA ALA A 175 5.27 10.93 7.91
C ALA A 175 5.62 12.42 7.80
N LYS A 176 5.02 13.28 8.63
CA LYS A 176 5.29 14.72 8.67
C LYS A 176 6.68 15.03 9.24
N VAL A 177 7.16 14.25 10.21
CA VAL A 177 8.55 14.39 10.70
C VAL A 177 9.56 14.09 9.60
N LEU A 178 9.29 13.08 8.78
CA LEU A 178 10.14 12.69 7.66
C LEU A 178 10.03 13.66 6.47
N ASP A 179 8.85 14.19 6.20
CA ASP A 179 8.55 15.12 5.10
C ASP A 179 7.67 16.29 5.59
N PRO A 180 8.29 17.40 6.05
CA PRO A 180 7.57 18.54 6.61
C PRO A 180 6.65 19.26 5.61
N ASP A 181 6.96 19.19 4.31
CA ASP A 181 6.22 19.87 3.25
C ASP A 181 5.06 19.02 2.71
N ASN A 182 4.79 17.86 3.33
CA ASN A 182 3.76 16.94 2.87
C ASN A 182 2.34 17.45 3.13
N VAL A 183 1.73 18.03 2.09
CA VAL A 183 0.36 18.56 2.13
C VAL A 183 -0.67 17.49 2.51
N VAL A 184 -0.45 16.22 2.13
CA VAL A 184 -1.40 15.14 2.40
C VAL A 184 -1.40 14.81 3.89
N ALA A 185 -0.21 14.62 4.49
CA ALA A 185 -0.10 14.35 5.93
C ALA A 185 -0.75 15.47 6.75
N GLN A 186 -0.47 16.73 6.40
CA GLN A 186 -1.06 17.88 7.09
C GLN A 186 -2.59 17.91 6.97
N ALA A 187 -3.12 17.75 5.75
CA ALA A 187 -4.57 17.81 5.52
C ALA A 187 -5.34 16.70 6.27
N PHE A 188 -4.76 15.50 6.41
CA PHE A 188 -5.40 14.41 7.15
C PHE A 188 -5.25 14.53 8.66
N LEU A 189 -4.15 15.09 9.18
CA LEU A 189 -4.02 15.43 10.60
C LEU A 189 -5.06 16.46 11.03
N ASP A 190 -5.29 17.49 10.20
CA ASP A 190 -6.32 18.50 10.47
C ASP A 190 -7.72 17.87 10.53
N LYS A 191 -8.02 16.93 9.63
CA LYS A 191 -9.28 16.17 9.63
C LYS A 191 -9.43 15.27 10.86
N ILE A 192 -8.38 14.56 11.27
CA ILE A 192 -8.41 13.73 12.49
C ILE A 192 -8.72 14.58 13.72
N SER A 193 -8.10 15.76 13.83
CA SER A 193 -8.34 16.68 14.94
C SER A 193 -9.80 17.17 14.99
N ALA A 194 -10.44 17.38 13.83
CA ALA A 194 -11.85 17.75 13.75
C ALA A 194 -12.78 16.60 14.21
N ILE A 195 -12.46 15.36 13.81
CA ILE A 195 -13.22 14.17 14.22
C ILE A 195 -13.14 13.95 15.73
N GLN A 196 -11.95 14.15 16.33
CA GLN A 196 -11.76 14.03 17.78
C GLN A 196 -12.55 15.10 18.56
N LYS A 197 -12.59 16.36 18.07
CA LYS A 197 -13.36 17.45 18.70
C LYS A 197 -14.87 17.23 18.65
N GLY A 198 -15.39 16.65 17.56
CA GLY A 198 -16.82 16.30 17.47
C GLY A 198 -17.25 15.22 18.46
N PHE A 199 -16.32 14.38 18.93
CA PHE A 199 -16.58 13.32 19.92
C PHE A 199 -16.69 13.85 21.36
N THR A 200 -16.08 15.00 21.66
CA THR A 200 -16.10 15.61 23.01
C THR A 200 -17.36 16.42 23.27
N ASP A 201 -17.94 17.08 22.25
CA ASP A 201 -19.17 17.89 22.41
C ASP A 201 -20.43 17.05 22.67
N THR A 202 -20.43 15.76 22.34
CA THR A 202 -21.61 14.88 22.49
C THR A 202 -21.70 14.18 23.86
N ARG A 203 -20.74 14.41 24.76
CA ARG A 203 -20.73 13.78 26.10
C ARG A 203 -21.05 14.72 27.27
N ASP A 204 -21.17 16.03 27.03
CA ASP A 204 -21.38 17.03 28.11
C ASP A 204 -22.84 17.46 28.33
N ASP A 205 -23.80 16.95 27.54
CA ASP A 205 -25.24 17.25 27.68
C ASP A 205 -26.04 16.08 28.29
N SER A 206 -25.45 15.31 29.22
CA SER A 206 -26.18 14.26 29.97
C SER A 206 -26.36 14.66 31.43
N ASP A 207 -27.25 15.62 31.63
CA ASP A 207 -28.10 15.89 32.80
C ASP A 207 -27.53 15.49 34.17
N GLU A 208 -27.00 16.52 34.85
CA GLU A 208 -26.92 16.61 36.31
C GLU A 208 -28.32 16.59 36.94
N ASP A 209 -28.95 15.42 37.03
CA ASP A 209 -30.09 15.23 37.93
C ASP A 209 -29.58 15.18 39.37
N ALA A 210 -29.53 16.37 39.97
CA ALA A 210 -29.39 16.60 41.39
C ALA A 210 -30.49 15.85 42.16
N MET A 211 -30.18 14.65 42.63
CA MET A 211 -31.03 13.88 43.53
C MET A 211 -30.99 14.51 44.93
N ASP A 212 -32.06 15.25 45.21
CA ASP A 212 -32.38 15.93 46.45
C ASP A 212 -32.32 15.00 47.67
N LEU A 213 -31.63 15.46 48.71
CA LEU A 213 -31.46 14.79 50.00
C LEU A 213 -32.77 14.86 50.79
N ASN A 214 -33.56 13.78 50.80
CA ASN A 214 -34.60 13.62 51.81
C ASN A 214 -34.13 12.76 52.98
N ASP A 215 -33.72 13.51 53.99
CA ASP A 215 -33.45 13.16 55.37
C ASP A 215 -34.74 12.68 56.06
N HIS A 216 -34.81 11.42 56.48
CA HIS A 216 -35.70 10.99 57.56
C HIS A 216 -35.22 9.71 58.25
N ASP A 217 -34.57 9.93 59.40
CA ASP A 217 -34.77 9.22 60.67
C ASP A 217 -35.13 7.72 60.63
N ASN A 218 -34.16 6.86 61.01
CA ASN A 218 -34.31 6.17 62.30
C ASN A 218 -33.01 5.57 62.85
N GLN A 219 -32.90 5.73 64.16
CA GLN A 219 -31.76 5.59 65.05
C GLN A 219 -31.27 4.14 65.34
N PRO A 220 -30.17 3.98 66.11
CA PRO A 220 -29.21 2.88 65.97
C PRO A 220 -29.34 1.78 67.03
N SER A 221 -28.87 0.56 66.72
CA SER A 221 -28.67 -0.50 67.70
C SER A 221 -27.27 -1.14 67.65
N LYS A 222 -26.39 -0.56 68.49
CA LYS A 222 -25.49 -1.20 69.46
C LYS A 222 -24.68 -2.47 69.09
N LYS A 223 -23.35 -2.28 69.18
CA LYS A 223 -22.22 -3.18 69.50
C LYS A 223 -22.53 -4.51 70.23
N ARG A 224 -21.86 -5.61 69.80
CA ARG A 224 -21.07 -6.56 70.64
C ARG A 224 -20.25 -7.51 69.73
N VAL A 225 -18.93 -7.39 69.65
CA VAL A 225 -17.84 -8.12 70.37
C VAL A 225 -17.69 -9.62 70.01
N ARG A 226 -16.52 -9.91 69.42
CA ARG A 226 -15.63 -11.10 69.43
C ARG A 226 -16.16 -12.45 69.94
N THR A 227 -15.87 -13.50 69.14
CA THR A 227 -14.77 -14.45 69.43
C THR A 227 -14.22 -14.99 68.12
#